data_AF-A0A2E0XJL1-F1
#
_entry.id   AF-A0A2E0XJL1-F1
#
_cell.length_a   1.000
_cell.length_b   1.000
_cell.length_c   1.000
_cell.angle_alpha   90.00
_cell.angle_beta   90.00
_cell.angle_gamma   90.00
#
_symmetry.space_group_name_H-M   'P 1'
#
loop_
_entity.id
_entity.type
_entity.pdbx_description
1 polymer ?
#
loop_
_entity_poly.entity_id
_entity_poly.type
_entity_poly.pdbx_seq_one_letter_code
_entity_poly.pdbx_strand_id
1 'polypeptide(L)'
;MRLDRKKIFATVLLRALGWETDEEILRLFTGKTELVPISRSLVGRVLVSPVVDRETDEILYQAGSELTATDVKELQQAGIQSVDVLTAEDAEATRFLRNAIEKDRQSIPYTKGHIKEQAMVGIFREIQLGDLPTLERAKSRFEKLFLDPLCCDLVNSKPLLASLKDFFGSSELSQFLQQANPLDELTHKRRLSALGPGGFPPELTTSEKRNIHLTHYGRICPLKTAQGQSVGLIVSPVIFTCSNNLGFLETPYRKVVEGKVSDEIVHLSAARAMGIPLPPLIAGLMKLIAYGLTTIVRH
;
A
#
# COMPACT_ATOMS: atom_id res chain seq x y z
N MET A 1 6.30 6.36 -6.84
CA MET A 1 6.22 5.98 -5.41
C MET A 1 6.38 7.24 -4.56
N ARG A 2 5.93 7.23 -3.29
CA ARG A 2 6.26 8.30 -2.33
C ARG A 2 7.03 7.73 -1.15
N LEU A 3 8.19 8.32 -0.83
CA LEU A 3 9.01 8.03 0.34
C LEU A 3 9.08 9.32 1.16
N ASP A 4 8.66 9.27 2.42
CA ASP A 4 8.62 10.44 3.32
C ASP A 4 8.02 11.70 2.65
N ARG A 5 6.83 11.54 2.04
CA ARG A 5 6.07 12.58 1.30
C ARG A 5 6.74 13.11 0.01
N LYS A 6 7.94 12.65 -0.36
CA LYS A 6 8.63 12.99 -1.62
C LYS A 6 8.29 12.00 -2.73
N LYS A 7 8.19 12.48 -3.97
CA LYS A 7 7.89 11.64 -5.14
C LYS A 7 9.19 11.09 -5.72
N ILE A 8 9.32 9.77 -5.78
CA ILE A 8 10.47 9.08 -6.36
C ILE A 8 9.94 8.05 -7.38
N PHE A 9 10.66 7.88 -8.50
CA PHE A 9 10.33 6.85 -9.48
C PHE A 9 10.57 5.46 -8.89
N ALA A 10 9.67 4.52 -9.18
CA ALA A 10 9.78 3.15 -8.64
C ALA A 10 11.01 2.41 -9.19
N THR A 11 11.42 2.73 -10.42
CA THR A 11 12.60 2.16 -11.09
C THR A 11 13.89 2.47 -10.34
N VAL A 12 14.03 3.67 -9.76
CA VAL A 12 15.19 4.05 -8.93
C VAL A 12 15.31 3.13 -7.71
N LEU A 13 14.19 2.81 -7.07
CA LEU A 13 14.17 1.89 -5.93
C LEU A 13 14.60 0.48 -6.37
N LEU A 14 14.12 0.00 -7.51
CA LEU A 14 14.49 -1.32 -8.03
C LEU A 14 15.99 -1.40 -8.33
N ARG A 15 16.57 -0.35 -8.91
CA ARG A 15 18.02 -0.26 -9.11
C ARG A 15 18.79 -0.28 -7.79
N ALA A 16 18.29 0.41 -6.76
CA ALA A 16 18.90 0.37 -5.43
C ALA A 16 18.79 -1.02 -4.76
N LEU A 17 17.74 -1.79 -5.05
CA LEU A 17 17.54 -3.14 -4.55
C LEU A 17 18.40 -4.19 -5.28
N GLY A 18 18.87 -3.89 -6.50
CA GLY A 18 19.81 -4.73 -7.25
C GLY A 18 19.35 -5.13 -8.65
N TRP A 19 18.23 -4.61 -9.16
CA TRP A 19 17.85 -4.75 -10.57
C TRP A 19 18.49 -3.62 -11.37
N GLU A 20 19.69 -3.86 -11.88
CA GLU A 20 20.54 -2.79 -12.42
C GLU A 20 20.18 -2.44 -13.87
N THR A 21 19.77 -3.43 -14.67
CA THR A 21 19.53 -3.26 -16.10
C THR A 21 18.06 -2.97 -16.42
N ASP A 22 17.84 -2.19 -17.48
CA ASP A 22 16.49 -1.89 -17.99
C ASP A 22 15.78 -3.20 -18.42
N GLU A 23 16.55 -4.16 -18.94
CA GLU A 23 16.11 -5.51 -19.32
C GLU A 23 15.55 -6.30 -18.13
N GLU A 24 16.26 -6.32 -17.00
CA GLU A 24 15.82 -6.99 -15.78
C GLU A 24 14.51 -6.38 -15.25
N ILE A 25 14.43 -5.05 -15.23
CA ILE A 25 13.23 -4.34 -14.79
C ILE A 25 12.06 -4.67 -15.73
N LEU A 26 12.25 -4.64 -17.04
CA LEU A 26 11.20 -4.97 -18.00
C LEU A 26 10.75 -6.43 -17.87
N ARG A 27 11.68 -7.38 -17.73
CA ARG A 27 11.35 -8.80 -17.51
C ARG A 27 10.59 -9.04 -16.21
N LEU A 28 10.95 -8.34 -15.14
CA LEU A 28 10.31 -8.48 -13.83
C LEU A 28 8.81 -8.14 -13.88
N PHE A 29 8.42 -7.08 -14.61
CA PHE A 29 7.03 -6.64 -14.63
C PHE A 29 6.17 -7.29 -15.71
N THR A 30 6.76 -7.67 -16.84
CA THR A 30 5.99 -8.11 -18.00
C THR A 30 5.92 -9.62 -18.15
N GLY A 31 6.86 -10.37 -17.58
CA GLY A 31 6.81 -11.84 -17.41
C GLY A 31 6.73 -12.71 -18.68
N LYS A 32 6.38 -12.15 -19.84
CA LYS A 32 6.20 -12.81 -21.13
C LYS A 32 6.95 -12.03 -22.19
N THR A 33 8.10 -12.56 -22.59
CA THR A 33 8.93 -12.04 -23.67
C THR A 33 8.84 -12.98 -24.86
N GLU A 34 8.60 -12.45 -26.05
CA GLU A 34 8.61 -13.23 -27.28
C GLU A 34 9.88 -12.92 -28.07
N LEU A 35 10.60 -13.97 -28.45
CA LEU A 35 11.71 -13.87 -29.40
C LEU A 35 11.12 -13.99 -30.80
N VAL A 36 11.06 -12.88 -31.52
CA VAL A 36 10.34 -12.78 -32.80
C VAL A 36 11.35 -12.52 -33.93
N PRO A 37 11.25 -13.25 -35.07
CA PRO A 37 12.07 -12.96 -36.24
C PRO A 37 11.67 -11.61 -36.86
N ILE A 38 12.65 -10.91 -37.44
CA ILE A 38 12.44 -9.54 -37.94
C ILE A 38 11.45 -9.55 -39.11
N SER A 39 10.22 -9.14 -38.80
CA SER A 39 9.09 -9.09 -39.73
C SER A 39 8.33 -7.78 -39.57
N ARG A 40 7.50 -7.43 -40.57
CA ARG A 40 6.75 -6.16 -40.58
C ARG A 40 5.76 -6.01 -39.42
N SER A 41 5.45 -7.06 -38.67
CA SER A 41 4.54 -7.03 -37.50
C SER A 41 5.17 -6.53 -36.20
N LEU A 42 6.45 -6.10 -36.23
CA LEU A 42 7.17 -5.59 -35.05
C LEU A 42 6.94 -4.10 -34.78
N VAL A 43 6.29 -3.38 -35.71
CA VAL A 43 6.04 -1.94 -35.58
C VAL A 43 5.15 -1.65 -34.36
N GLY A 44 5.62 -0.76 -33.50
CA GLY A 44 4.92 -0.38 -32.26
C GLY A 44 5.15 -1.32 -31.07
N ARG A 45 5.97 -2.37 -31.23
CA ARG A 45 6.37 -3.21 -30.10
C ARG A 45 7.64 -2.66 -29.43
N VAL A 46 7.84 -3.04 -28.17
CA VAL A 46 8.92 -2.53 -27.31
C VAL A 46 10.00 -3.59 -27.11
N LEU A 47 11.26 -3.16 -27.26
CA LEU A 47 12.45 -3.98 -27.06
C LEU A 47 12.68 -4.31 -25.59
N VAL A 48 12.99 -5.58 -25.30
CA VAL A 48 13.34 -6.04 -23.95
C VAL A 48 14.85 -5.96 -23.73
N SER A 49 15.62 -6.46 -24.68
CA SER A 49 17.09 -6.46 -24.63
C SER A 49 17.67 -5.37 -25.54
N PRO A 50 18.84 -4.81 -25.20
CA PRO A 50 19.54 -3.90 -26.08
C PRO A 50 20.00 -4.63 -27.35
N VAL A 51 19.87 -3.98 -28.49
CA VAL A 51 20.33 -4.52 -29.76
C VAL A 51 21.73 -4.00 -30.04
N VAL A 52 22.68 -4.92 -30.19
CA VAL A 52 24.10 -4.63 -30.45
C VAL A 52 24.45 -5.11 -31.84
N ASP A 53 25.16 -4.29 -32.59
CA ASP A 53 25.73 -4.69 -33.88
C ASP A 53 26.96 -5.58 -33.65
N ARG A 54 27.03 -6.70 -34.39
CA ARG A 54 28.11 -7.70 -34.25
C ARG A 54 29.42 -7.24 -34.86
N GLU A 55 29.40 -6.27 -35.78
CA GLU A 55 30.60 -5.81 -36.46
C GLU A 55 31.29 -4.64 -35.74
N THR A 56 30.50 -3.75 -35.12
CA THR A 56 31.01 -2.54 -34.47
C THR A 56 31.00 -2.62 -32.94
N ASP A 57 30.34 -3.62 -32.35
CA ASP A 57 30.07 -3.73 -30.91
C ASP A 57 29.33 -2.49 -30.34
N GLU A 58 28.67 -1.73 -31.22
CA GLU A 58 27.89 -0.55 -30.84
C GLU A 58 26.44 -0.91 -30.52
N ILE A 59 25.89 -0.26 -29.49
CA ILE A 59 24.49 -0.42 -29.09
C ILE A 59 23.62 0.44 -30.01
N LEU A 60 22.94 -0.19 -30.96
CA LEU A 60 22.02 0.48 -31.91
C LEU A 60 20.75 0.96 -31.20
N TYR A 61 20.14 0.10 -30.40
CA TYR A 61 18.91 0.39 -29.68
C TYR A 61 19.01 -0.01 -28.21
N GLN A 62 18.57 0.89 -27.32
CA GLN A 62 18.50 0.63 -25.89
C GLN A 62 17.24 -0.17 -25.55
N ALA A 63 17.34 -1.03 -24.52
CA ALA A 63 16.19 -1.71 -23.93
C ALA A 63 15.09 -0.70 -23.54
N GLY A 64 13.84 -1.02 -23.86
CA GLY A 64 12.67 -0.15 -23.62
C GLY A 64 12.31 0.81 -24.76
N SER A 65 13.07 0.83 -25.86
CA SER A 65 12.71 1.60 -27.06
C SER A 65 11.62 0.93 -27.89
N GLU A 66 10.76 1.74 -28.50
CA GLU A 66 9.66 1.30 -29.37
C GLU A 66 10.13 1.24 -30.82
N LEU A 67 9.84 0.16 -31.52
CA LEU A 67 10.29 -0.05 -32.90
C LEU A 67 9.40 0.69 -33.89
N THR A 68 9.99 1.62 -34.64
CA THR A 68 9.35 2.28 -35.78
C THR A 68 9.61 1.53 -37.10
N ALA A 69 8.87 1.88 -38.15
CA ALA A 69 9.03 1.25 -39.46
C ALA A 69 10.39 1.53 -40.13
N THR A 70 11.11 2.59 -39.72
CA THR A 70 12.49 2.86 -40.13
C THR A 70 13.45 1.94 -39.40
N ASP A 71 13.26 1.77 -38.09
CA ASP A 71 14.11 0.93 -37.25
C ASP A 71 14.11 -0.53 -37.70
N VAL A 72 12.94 -1.05 -38.09
CA VAL A 72 12.84 -2.43 -38.61
C VAL A 72 13.66 -2.62 -39.90
N LYS A 73 13.80 -1.60 -40.74
CA LYS A 73 14.62 -1.67 -41.96
C LYS A 73 16.11 -1.62 -41.62
N GLU A 74 16.51 -0.78 -40.68
CA GLU A 74 17.90 -0.69 -40.21
C GLU A 74 18.35 -2.00 -39.57
N LEU A 75 17.49 -2.61 -38.75
CA LEU A 75 17.75 -3.92 -38.15
C LEU A 75 17.85 -5.05 -39.19
N GLN A 76 17.09 -4.98 -40.29
CA GLN A 76 17.22 -5.90 -41.42
C GLN A 76 18.53 -5.72 -42.19
N GLN A 77 18.98 -4.47 -42.37
CA GLN A 77 20.26 -4.16 -43.02
C GLN A 77 21.46 -4.59 -42.17
N ALA A 78 21.36 -4.47 -40.85
CA ALA A 78 22.37 -4.94 -39.89
C ALA A 78 22.42 -6.48 -39.73
N GLY A 79 21.56 -7.24 -40.44
CA GLY A 79 21.63 -8.70 -40.48
C GLY A 79 21.24 -9.41 -39.17
N ILE A 80 20.48 -8.76 -38.29
CA ILE A 80 20.04 -9.34 -37.02
C ILE A 80 18.90 -10.34 -37.28
N GLN A 81 19.01 -11.55 -36.70
CA GLN A 81 18.07 -12.65 -37.01
C GLN A 81 16.81 -12.66 -36.13
N SER A 82 16.93 -12.20 -34.88
CA SER A 82 15.84 -12.25 -33.90
C SER A 82 16.00 -11.15 -32.86
N VAL A 83 14.86 -10.66 -32.37
CA VAL A 83 14.82 -9.60 -31.36
C VAL A 83 13.84 -10.01 -30.26
N ASP A 84 14.20 -9.73 -29.00
CA ASP A 84 13.32 -9.96 -27.84
C ASP A 84 12.39 -8.77 -27.64
N VAL A 85 11.10 -9.07 -27.69
CA VAL A 85 10.04 -8.06 -27.73
C VAL A 85 8.97 -8.37 -26.69
N LEU A 86 8.40 -7.32 -26.11
CA LEU A 86 7.28 -7.44 -25.17
C LEU A 86 5.99 -7.87 -25.89
N THR A 87 5.27 -8.79 -25.25
CA THR A 87 3.94 -9.25 -25.70
C THR A 87 2.92 -8.11 -25.57
N ALA A 88 1.99 -8.00 -26.52
CA ALA A 88 1.02 -6.89 -26.59
C ALA A 88 -0.13 -6.96 -25.56
N GLU A 89 -0.09 -7.88 -24.59
CA GLU A 89 -1.21 -8.12 -23.67
C GLU A 89 -1.49 -6.91 -22.77
N ASP A 90 -0.46 -6.15 -22.34
CA ASP A 90 -0.61 -5.00 -21.44
C ASP A 90 0.06 -3.72 -21.96
N ALA A 91 -0.44 -3.19 -23.09
CA ALA A 91 0.09 -1.97 -23.72
C ALA A 91 0.19 -0.76 -22.76
N GLU A 92 -0.74 -0.63 -21.81
CA GLU A 92 -0.72 0.44 -20.82
C GLU A 92 0.43 0.28 -19.81
N ALA A 93 0.60 -0.91 -19.23
CA ALA A 93 1.65 -1.18 -18.25
C ALA A 93 3.04 -0.96 -18.86
N THR A 94 3.25 -1.44 -20.08
CA THR A 94 4.49 -1.23 -20.85
C THR A 94 4.76 0.26 -21.09
N ARG A 95 3.74 1.04 -21.44
CA ARG A 95 3.86 2.50 -21.63
C ARG A 95 4.23 3.22 -20.32
N PHE A 96 3.64 2.84 -19.20
CA PHE A 96 3.96 3.44 -17.90
C PHE A 96 5.40 3.14 -17.46
N LEU A 97 5.84 1.89 -17.60
CA LEU A 97 7.20 1.49 -17.26
C LEU A 97 8.23 2.21 -18.13
N ARG A 98 8.00 2.30 -19.44
CA ARG A 98 8.86 3.06 -20.35
C ARG A 98 8.99 4.52 -19.94
N ASN A 99 7.86 5.20 -19.74
CA ASN A 99 7.86 6.60 -19.34
C ASN A 99 8.54 6.80 -17.98
N ALA A 100 8.50 5.80 -17.10
CA ALA A 100 9.21 5.83 -15.83
C ALA A 100 10.73 5.65 -16.01
N ILE A 101 11.17 4.68 -16.83
CA ILE A 101 12.59 4.43 -17.14
C ILE A 101 13.22 5.65 -17.85
N GLU A 102 12.49 6.27 -18.78
CA GLU A 102 12.97 7.45 -19.50
C GLU A 102 13.19 8.64 -18.55
N LYS A 103 12.23 8.92 -17.68
CA LYS A 103 12.35 9.99 -16.67
C LYS A 103 13.38 9.68 -15.59
N ASP A 104 13.56 8.40 -15.26
CA ASP A 104 14.59 7.92 -14.36
C ASP A 104 16.00 8.23 -14.91
N ARG A 105 16.27 7.88 -16.18
CA ARG A 105 17.55 8.19 -16.84
C ARG A 105 17.82 9.70 -16.94
N GLN A 106 16.78 10.53 -17.07
CA GLN A 106 16.91 12.00 -17.05
C GLN A 106 17.22 12.54 -15.63
N SER A 107 16.65 11.91 -14.60
CA SER A 107 16.82 12.36 -13.21
C SER A 107 18.17 11.96 -12.63
N ILE A 108 18.65 10.75 -12.95
CA ILE A 108 19.91 10.20 -12.42
C ILE A 108 20.68 9.61 -13.61
N PRO A 109 21.78 10.25 -14.05
CA PRO A 109 22.61 9.69 -15.10
C PRO A 109 23.40 8.51 -14.53
N TYR A 110 23.05 7.30 -14.97
CA TYR A 110 23.71 6.08 -14.54
C TYR A 110 25.00 5.81 -15.33
N THR A 111 26.07 5.46 -14.62
CA THR A 111 27.34 5.00 -15.19
C THR A 111 27.41 3.47 -15.08
N LYS A 112 27.86 2.78 -16.14
CA LYS A 112 28.06 1.33 -16.12
C LYS A 112 28.96 0.93 -14.94
N GLY A 113 28.50 -0.02 -14.12
CA GLY A 113 29.24 -0.59 -12.98
C GLY A 113 28.90 -0.05 -11.58
N HIS A 114 28.23 1.11 -11.47
CA HIS A 114 27.87 1.71 -10.17
C HIS A 114 26.39 2.12 -10.08
N ILE A 115 25.53 1.41 -10.80
CA ILE A 115 24.10 1.76 -10.95
C ILE A 115 23.39 1.71 -9.60
N LYS A 116 23.65 0.64 -8.83
CA LYS A 116 23.06 0.44 -7.50
C LYS A 116 23.43 1.58 -6.54
N GLU A 117 24.70 1.95 -6.46
CA GLU A 117 25.12 3.00 -5.54
C GLU A 117 24.64 4.39 -5.96
N GLN A 118 24.64 4.68 -7.26
CA GLN A 118 24.09 5.93 -7.79
C GLN A 118 22.59 6.05 -7.51
N ALA A 119 21.84 4.96 -7.63
CA ALA A 119 20.42 4.92 -7.27
C ALA A 119 20.19 5.18 -5.78
N MET A 120 20.99 4.57 -4.89
CA MET A 120 20.92 4.81 -3.44
C MET A 120 21.21 6.27 -3.09
N VAL A 121 22.23 6.86 -3.72
CA VAL A 121 22.61 8.27 -3.56
C VAL A 121 21.51 9.20 -4.09
N GLY A 122 20.87 8.86 -5.22
CA GLY A 122 19.74 9.58 -5.77
C GLY A 122 18.52 9.58 -4.84
N ILE A 123 18.17 8.42 -4.26
CA ILE A 123 17.12 8.32 -3.25
C ILE A 123 17.46 9.18 -2.03
N PHE A 124 18.71 9.11 -1.56
CA PHE A 124 19.17 9.88 -0.41
C PHE A 124 19.05 11.39 -0.63
N ARG A 125 19.42 11.88 -1.81
CA ARG A 125 19.31 13.29 -2.22
C ARG A 125 17.87 13.81 -2.19
N GLU A 126 16.90 12.97 -2.56
CA GLU A 126 15.49 13.37 -2.56
C GLU A 126 14.87 13.40 -1.16
N ILE A 127 15.33 12.52 -0.25
CA ILE A 127 14.78 12.43 1.11
C ILE A 127 15.44 13.45 2.05
N GLN A 128 16.75 13.70 1.95
CA GLN A 128 17.45 14.67 2.82
C GLN A 128 17.65 16.03 2.16
N LEU A 129 17.20 17.08 2.82
CA LEU A 129 17.52 18.47 2.48
C LEU A 129 18.80 18.88 3.24
N GLY A 130 19.95 18.90 2.56
CA GLY A 130 21.13 19.64 3.01
C GLY A 130 22.37 18.85 3.39
N ASP A 131 22.27 17.53 3.60
CA ASP A 131 23.45 16.70 3.82
C ASP A 131 24.17 16.37 2.50
N LEU A 132 25.50 16.32 2.56
CA LEU A 132 26.29 15.87 1.41
C LEU A 132 25.95 14.41 1.09
N PRO A 133 25.59 14.10 -0.16
CA PRO A 133 25.19 12.76 -0.55
C PRO A 133 26.43 11.88 -0.72
N THR A 134 26.91 11.30 0.38
CA THR A 134 27.99 10.31 0.35
C THR A 134 27.43 8.89 0.25
N LEU A 135 28.15 8.03 -0.45
CA LEU A 135 27.75 6.65 -0.73
C LEU A 135 27.58 5.82 0.56
N GLU A 136 28.47 5.99 1.54
CA GLU A 136 28.41 5.29 2.82
C GLU A 136 27.16 5.67 3.63
N ARG A 137 26.81 6.97 3.67
CA ARG A 137 25.60 7.45 4.35
C ARG A 137 24.33 6.97 3.65
N ALA A 138 24.34 6.99 2.31
CA ALA A 138 23.24 6.49 1.51
C ALA A 138 23.00 4.99 1.78
N LYS A 139 24.06 4.17 1.79
CA LYS A 139 23.99 2.74 2.10
C LYS A 139 23.45 2.48 3.51
N SER A 140 24.05 3.07 4.54
CA SER A 140 23.61 2.87 5.93
C SER A 140 22.16 3.33 6.17
N ARG A 141 21.74 4.43 5.54
CA ARG A 141 20.36 4.91 5.67
C ARG A 141 19.37 4.05 4.88
N PHE A 142 19.77 3.54 3.72
CA PHE A 142 18.94 2.62 2.93
C PHE A 142 18.70 1.32 3.72
N GLU A 143 19.73 0.75 4.33
CA GLU A 143 19.63 -0.43 5.20
C GLU A 143 18.65 -0.18 6.36
N LYS A 144 18.80 0.95 7.07
CA LYS A 144 17.88 1.33 8.16
C LYS A 144 16.43 1.54 7.73
N LEU A 145 16.20 2.01 6.50
CA LEU A 145 14.85 2.32 6.01
C LEU A 145 14.13 1.08 5.47
N PHE A 146 14.84 0.14 4.85
CA PHE A 146 14.24 -0.95 4.08
C PHE A 146 14.61 -2.36 4.54
N LEU A 147 15.75 -2.54 5.21
CA LEU A 147 16.33 -3.86 5.48
C LEU A 147 16.41 -4.21 6.96
N ASP A 148 16.41 -3.23 7.87
CA ASP A 148 16.40 -3.49 9.33
C ASP A 148 14.99 -3.88 9.82
N PRO A 149 14.74 -5.14 10.23
CA PRO A 149 13.42 -5.56 10.70
C PRO A 149 13.14 -5.15 12.15
N LEU A 150 14.18 -4.87 12.94
CA LEU A 150 14.12 -4.54 14.37
C LEU A 150 15.35 -3.72 14.75
N CYS A 151 15.24 -2.39 14.82
CA CYS A 151 16.22 -1.56 15.52
C CYS A 151 15.99 -1.65 17.05
N CYS A 152 15.87 -2.87 17.58
CA CYS A 152 15.52 -3.16 18.96
C CYS A 152 16.49 -4.15 19.58
N ASP A 153 17.76 -3.79 19.74
CA ASP A 153 18.68 -4.56 20.58
C ASP A 153 19.60 -3.62 21.36
N LEU A 154 19.03 -2.95 22.37
CA LEU A 154 19.57 -2.66 23.70
C LEU A 154 18.67 -1.61 24.37
N VAL A 155 17.59 -2.06 25.00
CA VAL A 155 16.67 -1.14 25.68
C VAL A 155 17.25 -0.78 27.05
N ASN A 156 17.78 0.44 27.16
CA ASN A 156 18.12 1.02 28.45
C ASN A 156 16.82 1.23 29.27
N SER A 157 16.80 0.78 30.53
CA SER A 157 15.59 0.78 31.36
C SER A 157 15.09 2.19 31.73
N LYS A 158 16.00 3.17 31.80
CA LYS A 158 15.66 4.57 32.12
C LYS A 158 14.81 5.26 31.03
N PRO A 159 15.20 5.28 29.75
CA PRO A 159 14.35 5.84 28.70
C PRO A 159 13.07 5.04 28.51
N LEU A 160 13.07 3.72 28.69
CA LEU A 160 11.84 2.92 28.65
C LEU A 160 10.85 3.36 29.74
N LEU A 161 11.31 3.57 30.97
CA LEU A 161 10.44 4.02 32.05
C LEU A 161 9.94 5.46 31.82
N ALA A 162 10.77 6.32 31.23
CA ALA A 162 10.34 7.66 30.83
C ALA A 162 9.24 7.58 29.76
N SER A 163 9.42 6.78 28.70
CA SER A 163 8.40 6.58 27.67
C SER A 163 7.11 5.94 28.21
N LEU A 164 7.20 5.04 29.19
CA LEU A 164 6.03 4.49 29.87
C LEU A 164 5.30 5.57 30.68
N LYS A 165 6.04 6.40 31.44
CA LYS A 165 5.45 7.51 32.20
C LYS A 165 4.79 8.54 31.28
N ASP A 166 5.43 8.85 30.17
CA ASP A 166 4.87 9.75 29.16
C ASP A 166 3.61 9.12 28.55
N PHE A 167 3.63 7.83 28.21
CA PHE A 167 2.45 7.14 27.68
C PHE A 167 1.27 7.15 28.65
N PHE A 168 1.47 6.78 29.93
CA PHE A 168 0.36 6.76 30.88
C PHE A 168 -0.04 8.15 31.41
N GLY A 169 0.87 9.13 31.36
CA GLY A 169 0.65 10.47 31.89
C GLY A 169 0.07 11.48 30.89
N SER A 170 0.50 11.44 29.62
CA SER A 170 0.14 12.47 28.63
C SER A 170 -0.51 11.94 27.35
N SER A 171 -0.64 10.62 27.18
CA SER A 171 -1.29 10.04 26.00
C SER A 171 -2.79 10.33 25.98
N GLU A 172 -3.30 10.69 24.81
CA GLU A 172 -4.74 10.87 24.54
C GLU A 172 -5.59 9.61 24.81
N LEU A 173 -4.95 8.44 24.79
CA LEU A 173 -5.58 7.14 25.06
C LEU A 173 -5.65 6.83 26.57
N SER A 174 -4.81 7.45 27.40
CA SER A 174 -4.78 7.28 28.86
C SER A 174 -5.68 8.32 29.52
N GLN A 175 -7.00 8.09 29.45
CA GLN A 175 -8.00 9.04 29.93
C GLN A 175 -8.38 8.78 31.39
N PHE A 176 -8.68 9.85 32.14
CA PHE A 176 -9.29 9.73 33.46
C PHE A 176 -10.63 9.00 33.38
N LEU A 177 -10.78 7.96 34.21
CA LEU A 177 -11.97 7.12 34.23
C LEU A 177 -13.20 7.92 34.66
N GLN A 178 -14.29 7.81 33.90
CA GLN A 178 -15.57 8.41 34.27
C GLN A 178 -16.27 7.52 35.32
N GLN A 179 -16.37 8.01 36.56
CA GLN A 179 -16.91 7.25 37.70
C GLN A 179 -18.26 7.79 38.21
N ALA A 180 -19.03 8.49 37.36
CA ALA A 180 -20.31 9.07 37.76
C ALA A 180 -21.35 7.99 38.14
N ASN A 181 -21.34 6.84 37.45
CA ASN A 181 -22.15 5.66 37.79
C ASN A 181 -21.52 4.38 37.20
N PRO A 182 -21.95 3.18 37.62
CA PRO A 182 -21.38 1.92 37.14
C PRO A 182 -21.50 1.70 35.63
N LEU A 183 -22.55 2.25 35.00
CA LEU A 183 -22.76 2.14 33.56
C LEU A 183 -21.78 3.03 32.78
N ASP A 184 -21.54 4.25 33.25
CA ASP A 184 -20.58 5.19 32.68
C ASP A 184 -19.16 4.64 32.80
N GLU A 185 -18.84 4.02 33.93
CA GLU A 185 -17.56 3.34 34.11
C GLU A 185 -17.39 2.19 33.10
N LEU A 186 -18.40 1.33 32.97
CA LEU A 186 -18.36 0.20 32.03
C LEU A 186 -18.29 0.68 30.57
N THR A 187 -19.08 1.68 30.20
CA THR A 187 -19.12 2.22 28.84
C THR A 187 -17.84 2.98 28.48
N HIS A 188 -17.20 3.65 29.46
CA HIS A 188 -15.91 4.29 29.25
C HIS A 188 -14.79 3.27 29.06
N LYS A 189 -14.74 2.21 29.87
CA LYS A 189 -13.77 1.10 29.70
C LYS A 189 -13.92 0.36 28.38
N ARG A 190 -15.15 0.24 27.86
CA ARG A 190 -15.45 -0.41 26.57
C ARG A 190 -15.32 0.52 25.37
N ARG A 191 -14.96 1.79 25.55
CA ARG A 191 -14.94 2.80 24.48
C ARG A 191 -13.83 2.51 23.46
N LEU A 192 -14.16 2.64 22.17
CA LEU A 192 -13.21 2.59 21.07
C LEU A 192 -12.96 4.01 20.55
N SER A 193 -11.71 4.35 20.30
CA SER A 193 -11.28 5.67 19.81
C SER A 193 -10.45 5.52 18.53
N ALA A 194 -10.82 6.27 17.50
CA ALA A 194 -10.00 6.45 16.30
C ALA A 194 -9.05 7.65 16.42
N LEU A 195 -9.09 8.36 17.55
CA LEU A 195 -8.17 9.46 17.89
C LEU A 195 -6.89 8.91 18.54
N GLY A 196 -5.82 9.71 18.54
CA GLY A 196 -4.53 9.34 19.12
C GLY A 196 -3.41 9.18 18.10
N PRO A 197 -2.22 8.74 18.56
CA PRO A 197 -1.05 8.56 17.70
C PRO A 197 -1.32 7.52 16.61
N GLY A 198 -1.16 7.91 15.34
CA GLY A 198 -1.48 7.06 14.17
C GLY A 198 -2.97 7.01 13.82
N GLY A 199 -3.84 7.66 14.60
CA GLY A 199 -5.26 7.81 14.35
C GLY A 199 -5.60 8.99 13.43
N PHE A 200 -6.88 9.34 13.39
CA PHE A 200 -7.37 10.46 12.59
C PHE A 200 -7.67 11.68 13.48
N PRO A 201 -7.03 12.83 13.25
CA PRO A 201 -7.37 14.04 13.98
C PRO A 201 -8.78 14.49 13.58
N PRO A 202 -9.59 14.99 14.53
CA PRO A 202 -11.00 15.24 14.31
C PRO A 202 -11.22 16.22 13.16
N GLU A 203 -10.46 17.32 13.11
CA GLU A 203 -10.62 18.40 12.13
C GLU A 203 -10.35 17.98 10.68
N LEU A 204 -9.41 17.05 10.45
CA LEU A 204 -9.01 16.63 9.09
C LEU A 204 -9.78 15.41 8.59
N THR A 205 -10.68 14.85 9.41
CA THR A 205 -11.36 13.61 9.06
C THR A 205 -12.58 13.87 8.20
N THR A 206 -12.59 13.28 7.00
CA THR A 206 -13.72 13.34 6.06
C THR A 206 -14.96 12.65 6.62
N SER A 207 -16.14 13.07 6.16
CA SER A 207 -17.44 12.50 6.56
C SER A 207 -17.53 10.99 6.29
N GLU A 208 -16.89 10.49 5.24
CA GLU A 208 -16.85 9.06 4.90
C GLU A 208 -16.34 8.17 6.04
N LYS A 209 -15.31 8.62 6.75
CA LYS A 209 -14.71 7.87 7.88
C LYS A 209 -15.53 7.96 9.16
N ARG A 210 -16.43 8.96 9.26
CA ARG A 210 -17.33 9.15 10.40
C ARG A 210 -18.67 8.43 10.21
N ASN A 211 -19.04 8.16 8.97
CA ASN A 211 -20.30 7.51 8.63
C ASN A 211 -20.33 6.05 9.09
N ILE A 212 -21.54 5.55 9.35
CA ILE A 212 -21.75 4.17 9.76
C ILE A 212 -21.65 3.26 8.53
N HIS A 213 -20.72 2.33 8.56
CA HIS A 213 -20.58 1.31 7.52
C HIS A 213 -21.39 0.06 7.86
N LEU A 214 -21.78 -0.71 6.83
CA LEU A 214 -22.54 -1.96 6.97
C LEU A 214 -21.85 -2.97 7.91
N THR A 215 -20.51 -3.01 7.89
CA THR A 215 -19.71 -3.91 8.73
C THR A 215 -19.79 -3.60 10.23
N HIS A 216 -20.26 -2.40 10.61
CA HIS A 216 -20.48 -2.04 12.01
C HIS A 216 -21.58 -2.88 12.64
N TYR A 217 -22.50 -3.42 11.84
CA TYR A 217 -23.60 -4.23 12.33
C TYR A 217 -23.10 -5.41 13.16
N GLY A 218 -23.62 -5.52 14.39
CA GLY A 218 -23.22 -6.54 15.34
C GLY A 218 -21.84 -6.35 15.96
N ARG A 219 -21.09 -5.30 15.61
CA ARG A 219 -19.72 -5.03 16.11
C ARG A 219 -19.62 -3.71 16.86
N ILE A 220 -20.08 -2.63 16.24
CA ILE A 220 -20.01 -1.26 16.75
C ILE A 220 -21.44 -0.71 16.84
N CYS A 221 -21.75 -0.07 17.96
CA CYS A 221 -23.04 0.56 18.18
C CYS A 221 -23.15 1.86 17.37
N PRO A 222 -24.09 1.97 16.40
CA PRO A 222 -24.24 3.18 15.60
C PRO A 222 -24.83 4.35 16.40
N LEU A 223 -25.53 4.06 17.49
CA LEU A 223 -26.27 5.07 18.27
C LEU A 223 -25.42 5.72 19.36
N LYS A 224 -24.45 4.99 19.91
CA LYS A 224 -23.61 5.47 21.02
C LYS A 224 -22.28 5.98 20.48
N THR A 225 -22.25 7.27 20.17
CA THR A 225 -21.04 8.00 19.74
C THR A 225 -20.89 9.30 20.54
N ALA A 226 -19.69 9.87 20.56
CA ALA A 226 -19.45 11.18 21.15
C ALA A 226 -20.16 12.29 20.35
N GLN A 227 -20.47 13.40 21.01
CA GLN A 227 -21.09 14.57 20.37
C GLN A 227 -20.04 15.55 19.84
N GLY A 228 -20.47 16.46 18.95
CA GLY A 228 -19.61 17.53 18.41
C GLY A 228 -18.61 17.05 17.36
N GLN A 229 -17.36 17.53 17.44
CA GLN A 229 -16.34 17.25 16.41
C GLN A 229 -15.86 15.78 16.39
N SER A 230 -16.11 15.03 17.47
CA SER A 230 -15.68 13.63 17.62
C SER A 230 -16.74 12.60 17.20
N VAL A 231 -17.86 13.04 16.61
CA VAL A 231 -18.93 12.16 16.10
C VAL A 231 -18.34 11.16 15.11
N GLY A 232 -18.64 9.87 15.32
CA GLY A 232 -18.17 8.76 14.49
C GLY A 232 -16.71 8.33 14.76
N LEU A 233 -15.92 9.12 15.48
CA LEU A 233 -14.52 8.80 15.82
C LEU A 233 -14.39 8.10 17.17
N ILE A 234 -15.29 8.41 18.09
CA ILE A 234 -15.42 7.73 19.37
C ILE A 234 -16.73 6.95 19.35
N VAL A 235 -16.61 5.63 19.47
CA VAL A 235 -17.74 4.69 19.35
C VAL A 235 -17.69 3.64 20.45
N SER A 236 -18.83 3.01 20.71
CA SER A 236 -18.91 1.89 21.65
C SER A 236 -19.14 0.57 20.91
N PRO A 237 -18.49 -0.54 21.29
CA PRO A 237 -18.80 -1.86 20.76
C PRO A 237 -20.18 -2.30 21.23
N VAL A 238 -20.82 -3.19 20.47
CA VAL A 238 -22.07 -3.81 20.92
C VAL A 238 -21.79 -4.90 21.98
N ILE A 239 -22.85 -5.47 22.54
CA ILE A 239 -22.81 -6.35 23.71
C ILE A 239 -21.93 -7.57 23.47
N PHE A 240 -22.16 -8.27 22.35
CA PHE A 240 -21.52 -9.55 22.00
C PHE A 240 -20.27 -9.42 21.13
N THR A 241 -19.72 -8.22 20.97
CA THR A 241 -18.50 -8.05 20.19
C THR A 241 -17.30 -8.57 20.97
N CYS A 242 -16.46 -9.37 20.31
CA CYS A 242 -15.19 -9.84 20.84
C CYS A 242 -14.05 -9.45 19.88
N SER A 243 -12.84 -9.27 20.41
CA SER A 243 -11.62 -9.13 19.58
C SER A 243 -10.97 -10.49 19.37
N ASN A 244 -10.54 -10.80 18.16
CA ASN A 244 -9.74 -11.99 17.88
C ASN A 244 -8.25 -11.74 18.15
N ASN A 245 -7.42 -12.79 17.97
CA ASN A 245 -5.97 -12.74 18.21
C ASN A 245 -5.23 -11.73 17.32
N LEU A 246 -5.83 -11.33 16.19
CA LEU A 246 -5.29 -10.33 15.27
C LEU A 246 -5.78 -8.90 15.59
N GLY A 247 -6.65 -8.75 16.60
CA GLY A 247 -7.24 -7.46 16.99
C GLY A 247 -8.48 -7.04 16.18
N PHE A 248 -9.02 -7.91 15.32
CA PHE A 248 -10.27 -7.61 14.60
C PHE A 248 -11.50 -7.87 15.45
N LEU A 249 -12.54 -7.08 15.24
CA LEU A 249 -13.84 -7.25 15.88
C LEU A 249 -14.65 -8.38 15.22
N GLU A 250 -15.11 -9.29 16.04
CA GLU A 250 -15.94 -10.43 15.68
C GLU A 250 -17.26 -10.39 16.43
N THR A 251 -18.27 -10.97 15.80
CA THR A 251 -19.63 -11.08 16.35
C THR A 251 -20.06 -12.53 16.25
N PRO A 252 -20.75 -13.07 17.27
CA PRO A 252 -21.32 -14.40 17.18
C PRO A 252 -22.51 -14.43 16.21
N TYR A 253 -22.52 -15.45 15.35
CA TYR A 253 -23.63 -15.81 14.48
C TYR A 253 -24.03 -17.26 14.74
N ARG A 254 -25.27 -17.61 14.44
CA ARG A 254 -25.74 -18.99 14.45
C ARG A 254 -25.60 -19.59 13.06
N LYS A 255 -25.12 -20.84 12.99
CA LYS A 255 -24.99 -21.57 11.74
C LYS A 255 -26.36 -22.01 11.24
N VAL A 256 -26.59 -21.87 9.93
CA VAL A 256 -27.81 -22.33 9.26
C VAL A 256 -27.43 -23.42 8.26
N VAL A 257 -28.03 -24.59 8.38
CA VAL A 257 -27.82 -25.74 7.49
C VAL A 257 -29.17 -26.12 6.91
N GLU A 258 -29.29 -26.13 5.57
CA GLU A 258 -30.53 -26.51 4.87
C GLU A 258 -31.78 -25.73 5.34
N GLY A 259 -31.63 -24.44 5.65
CA GLY A 259 -32.73 -23.59 6.11
C GLY A 259 -33.15 -23.80 7.58
N LYS A 260 -32.50 -24.72 8.31
CA LYS A 260 -32.70 -24.91 9.75
C LYS A 260 -31.59 -24.22 10.54
N VAL A 261 -31.98 -23.48 11.58
CA VAL A 261 -31.06 -22.79 12.49
C VAL A 261 -30.49 -23.79 13.49
N SER A 262 -29.17 -23.90 13.55
CA SER A 262 -28.45 -24.68 14.57
C SER A 262 -28.17 -23.84 15.82
N ASP A 263 -27.93 -24.51 16.95
CA ASP A 263 -27.45 -23.87 18.18
C ASP A 263 -25.93 -23.65 18.20
N GLU A 264 -25.21 -24.11 17.17
CA GLU A 264 -23.77 -23.86 16.98
C GLU A 264 -23.51 -22.35 16.75
N ILE A 265 -22.72 -21.75 17.64
CA ILE A 265 -22.32 -20.34 17.57
C ILE A 265 -20.93 -20.22 16.95
N VAL A 266 -20.83 -19.43 15.88
CA VAL A 266 -19.59 -19.15 15.17
C VAL A 266 -19.30 -17.66 15.22
N HIS A 267 -18.10 -17.28 15.68
CA HIS A 267 -17.65 -15.89 15.66
C HIS A 267 -17.10 -15.54 14.28
N LEU A 268 -17.63 -14.48 13.68
CA LEU A 268 -17.26 -14.06 12.34
C LEU A 268 -16.71 -12.63 12.32
N SER A 269 -15.53 -12.47 11.74
CA SER A 269 -14.96 -11.17 11.40
C SER A 269 -15.74 -10.48 10.28
N ALA A 270 -15.57 -9.17 10.13
CA ALA A 270 -16.27 -8.38 9.12
C ALA A 270 -16.03 -8.91 7.68
N ALA A 271 -14.78 -9.29 7.36
CA ALA A 271 -14.42 -9.82 6.05
C ALA A 271 -15.13 -11.15 5.74
N ARG A 272 -15.16 -12.07 6.72
CA ARG A 272 -15.83 -13.37 6.57
C ARG A 272 -17.35 -13.22 6.47
N ALA A 273 -17.93 -12.29 7.22
CA ALA A 273 -19.37 -12.05 7.21
C ALA A 273 -19.89 -11.47 5.88
N MET A 274 -19.12 -10.64 5.18
CA MET A 274 -19.54 -10.05 3.90
C MET A 274 -19.60 -11.07 2.74
N GLY A 275 -18.82 -12.15 2.81
CA GLY A 275 -18.83 -13.22 1.81
C GLY A 275 -19.95 -14.25 1.99
N ILE A 276 -20.73 -14.17 3.07
CA ILE A 276 -21.80 -15.12 3.39
C ILE A 276 -23.15 -14.42 3.19
N PRO A 277 -24.08 -15.00 2.41
CA PRO A 277 -25.43 -14.45 2.29
C PRO A 277 -26.14 -14.49 3.65
N LEU A 278 -26.38 -13.31 4.23
CA LEU A 278 -27.16 -13.19 5.46
C LEU A 278 -28.65 -13.43 5.18
N PRO A 279 -29.42 -13.95 6.16
CA PRO A 279 -30.85 -14.12 6.03
C PRO A 279 -31.58 -12.83 5.63
N PRO A 280 -32.65 -12.89 4.81
CA PRO A 280 -33.33 -11.73 4.23
C PRO A 280 -33.86 -10.72 5.25
N LEU A 281 -34.22 -11.16 6.46
CA LEU A 281 -34.65 -10.29 7.57
C LEU A 281 -33.55 -9.33 8.04
N ILE A 282 -32.29 -9.79 8.07
CA ILE A 282 -31.14 -8.97 8.46
C ILE A 282 -30.74 -8.06 7.29
N ALA A 283 -30.78 -8.56 6.05
CA ALA A 283 -30.50 -7.77 4.86
C ALA A 283 -31.50 -6.60 4.66
N GLY A 284 -32.79 -6.81 4.98
CA GLY A 284 -33.82 -5.78 4.94
C GLY A 284 -33.62 -4.70 6.01
N LEU A 285 -33.34 -5.09 7.26
CA LEU A 285 -33.06 -4.17 8.36
C LEU A 285 -31.78 -3.36 8.14
N MET A 286 -30.74 -3.99 7.60
CA MET A 286 -29.48 -3.32 7.26
C MET A 286 -29.66 -2.25 6.16
N LYS A 287 -30.45 -2.54 5.12
CA LYS A 287 -30.78 -1.56 4.08
C LYS A 287 -31.58 -0.38 4.66
N LEU A 288 -32.52 -0.64 5.56
CA LEU A 288 -33.34 0.40 6.21
C LEU A 288 -32.51 1.32 7.11
N ILE A 289 -31.59 0.76 7.91
CA ILE A 289 -30.71 1.53 8.80
C ILE A 289 -29.73 2.38 7.99
N ALA A 290 -29.15 1.83 6.90
CA ALA A 290 -28.26 2.57 6.02
C ALA A 290 -28.96 3.75 5.31
N TYR A 291 -30.23 3.57 4.89
CA TYR A 291 -31.04 4.63 4.26
C TYR A 291 -31.56 5.68 5.27
N GLY A 292 -31.97 5.25 6.47
CA GLY A 292 -32.52 6.16 7.47
C GLY A 292 -31.46 7.12 8.05
N LEU A 293 -30.24 6.63 8.32
CA LEU A 293 -29.17 7.45 8.90
C LEU A 293 -28.49 8.39 7.89
N THR A 294 -28.47 8.06 6.59
CA THR A 294 -28.02 8.99 5.55
C THR A 294 -28.95 10.20 5.38
N THR A 295 -30.21 10.08 5.82
CA THR A 295 -31.18 11.19 5.81
C THR A 295 -31.00 12.08 7.05
N ILE A 296 -30.62 11.51 8.19
CA ILE A 296 -30.39 12.25 9.45
C ILE A 296 -29.09 13.07 9.43
N VAL A 297 -28.06 12.64 8.68
CA VAL A 297 -26.79 13.39 8.55
C VAL A 297 -26.84 14.50 7.48
N ARG A 298 -27.93 14.57 6.69
CA ARG A 298 -28.13 15.59 5.64
C ARG A 298 -28.98 16.79 6.07
N HIS A 299 -29.52 16.78 7.29
CA HIS A 299 -30.20 17.92 7.91
C HIS A 299 -29.39 18.42 9.11
#